data_AF-A0A920ELG4-F1
#
_entry.id   AF-A0A920ELG4-F1
#
_cell.length_a   1.000
_cell.length_b   1.000
_cell.length_c   1.000
_cell.angle_alpha   90.00
_cell.angle_beta   90.00
_cell.angle_gamma   90.00
#
_symmetry.space_group_name_H-M   'P 1'
#
loop_
_entity.id
_entity.type
_entity.pdbx_description
1 polymer ?
#
loop_
_entity_poly.entity_id
_entity_poly.type
_entity_poly.pdbx_seq_one_letter_code
_entity_poly.pdbx_strand_id
1 'polypeptide(L)'
;MSKNIKSFTDQFTDVEIFKLEQNYRSTNKILKVANSLISHNKNRLGKELWTASERGETVKIFEAYNNDEESSFIVDKIKMLERDGYKNRNSYFVQK
;
A
#
# COMPACT_ATOMS: atom_id res chain seq x y z
N MET A 1 13.54 7.58 1.74
CA MET A 1 13.93 6.88 3.00
C MET A 1 14.88 7.78 3.76
N SER A 2 14.75 7.88 5.09
CA SER A 2 15.64 8.75 5.87
C SER A 2 17.07 8.19 5.85
N LYS A 3 18.06 9.08 5.77
CA LYS A 3 19.49 8.75 5.77
C LYS A 3 19.88 7.94 7.03
N ASN A 4 19.21 8.22 8.15
CA ASN A 4 19.49 7.68 9.47
C ASN A 4 19.34 6.15 9.56
N ILE A 5 18.31 5.58 8.94
CA ILE A 5 18.05 4.13 9.08
C ILE A 5 19.04 3.29 8.24
N LYS A 6 19.60 3.86 7.17
CA LYS A 6 20.64 3.21 6.37
C LYS A 6 21.99 3.24 7.09
N SER A 7 22.32 4.38 7.67
CA SER A 7 23.59 4.56 8.40
C SER A 7 23.62 3.84 9.74
N PHE A 8 22.48 3.28 10.20
CA PHE A 8 22.42 2.53 11.46
C PHE A 8 23.39 1.34 11.46
N THR A 9 23.50 0.62 10.35
CA THR A 9 24.42 -0.52 10.22
C THR A 9 25.88 -0.11 10.11
N ASP A 10 26.14 1.12 9.66
CA ASP A 10 27.50 1.66 9.51
C ASP A 10 28.00 2.29 10.82
N GLN A 11 27.09 2.77 11.66
CA GLN A 11 27.39 3.50 12.91
C GLN A 11 27.48 2.59 14.13
N PHE A 12 26.86 1.41 14.09
CA PHE A 12 26.86 0.46 15.19
C PHE A 12 27.34 -0.91 14.70
N THR A 13 28.46 -1.37 15.24
CA THR A 13 29.14 -2.61 14.83
C THR A 13 28.66 -3.88 15.53
N ASP A 14 27.81 -3.75 16.55
CA ASP A 14 27.27 -4.89 17.33
C ASP A 14 25.73 -4.80 17.41
N VAL A 15 25.07 -4.93 16.25
CA VAL A 15 23.61 -4.87 16.15
C VAL A 15 23.07 -6.04 15.33
N GLU A 16 22.03 -6.68 15.88
CA GLU A 16 21.24 -7.66 15.14
C GLU A 16 20.11 -6.98 14.39
N ILE A 17 19.91 -7.37 13.13
CA ILE A 17 18.88 -6.80 12.26
C ILE A 17 17.80 -7.83 12.02
N PHE A 18 16.59 -7.54 12.52
CA PHE A 18 15.40 -8.35 12.28
C PHE A 18 14.49 -7.67 11.25
N LYS A 19 14.22 -8.37 10.14
CA LYS A 19 13.30 -7.88 9.10
C LYS A 19 11.91 -8.47 9.32
N LEU A 20 10.93 -7.59 9.59
CA LEU A 20 9.52 -7.99 9.67
C LEU A 20 8.90 -7.94 8.27
N GLU A 21 8.77 -9.11 7.65
CA GLU A 21 8.30 -9.24 6.27
C GLU A 21 6.83 -9.65 6.15
N GLN A 22 6.23 -10.18 7.21
CA GLN A 22 4.83 -10.55 7.20
C GLN A 22 3.92 -9.33 7.36
N ASN A 23 3.08 -9.08 6.36
CA ASN A 23 2.05 -8.06 6.34
C ASN A 23 0.70 -8.65 6.78
N TYR A 24 0.18 -8.14 7.88
CA TYR A 24 -1.10 -8.56 8.46
C TYR A 24 -2.28 -7.67 8.08
N ARG A 25 -2.04 -6.58 7.33
CA ARG A 25 -3.06 -5.57 7.00
C ARG A 25 -3.71 -5.83 5.65
N SER A 26 -2.88 -6.10 4.65
CA SER A 26 -3.27 -6.10 3.24
C SER A 26 -3.38 -7.51 2.69
N THR A 27 -4.24 -7.66 1.68
CA THR A 27 -4.38 -8.91 0.92
C THR A 27 -3.19 -9.12 -0.02
N ASN A 28 -2.99 -10.35 -0.46
CA ASN A 28 -1.90 -10.70 -1.39
C ASN A 28 -1.92 -9.84 -2.66
N LYS A 29 -3.11 -9.57 -3.23
CA LYS A 29 -3.25 -8.76 -4.45
C LYS A 29 -2.77 -7.31 -4.27
N ILE A 30 -3.10 -6.67 -3.15
CA ILE A 30 -2.60 -5.32 -2.82
C ILE A 30 -1.08 -5.36 -2.59
N LEU A 31 -0.61 -6.37 -1.86
CA LEU A 31 0.81 -6.49 -1.51
C LEU A 31 1.68 -6.71 -2.74
N LYS A 32 1.20 -7.47 -3.73
CA LYS A 32 1.88 -7.69 -5.01
C LYS A 32 2.08 -6.39 -5.78
N VAL A 33 1.05 -5.52 -5.85
CA VAL A 33 1.16 -4.20 -6.49
C VAL A 33 2.17 -3.32 -5.75
N ALA A 34 2.12 -3.30 -4.41
CA ALA A 34 3.04 -2.52 -3.59
C ALA A 34 4.51 -2.97 -3.73
N ASN A 35 4.78 -4.28 -3.69
CA ASN A 35 6.11 -4.85 -3.90
C ASN A 35 6.61 -4.55 -5.31
N SER A 36 5.75 -4.69 -6.33
CA SER A 36 6.10 -4.34 -7.71
C SER A 36 6.47 -2.86 -7.84
N LEU A 37 5.72 -1.96 -7.22
CA LEU A 37 6.00 -0.53 -7.26
C LEU A 37 7.32 -0.18 -6.58
N ILE A 38 7.53 -0.66 -5.34
CA ILE A 38 8.74 -0.33 -4.55
C ILE A 38 10.01 -0.98 -5.13
N SER A 39 9.87 -2.02 -5.96
CA SER A 39 11.02 -2.71 -6.55
C SER A 39 11.90 -1.79 -7.42
N HIS A 40 11.30 -0.75 -8.00
CA HIS A 40 11.99 0.25 -8.84
C HIS A 40 12.87 1.21 -8.04
N ASN A 41 12.75 1.26 -6.70
CA ASN A 41 13.55 2.14 -5.87
C ASN A 41 14.96 1.58 -5.66
N LYS A 42 15.96 2.26 -6.24
CA LYS A 42 17.40 1.90 -6.17
C LYS A 42 17.98 1.85 -4.75
N ASN A 43 17.35 2.55 -3.80
CA ASN A 43 17.89 2.79 -2.47
C ASN A 43 17.20 1.96 -1.37
N ARG A 44 16.88 0.70 -1.64
CA ARG A 44 16.11 -0.21 -0.77
C ARG A 44 17.02 -1.05 0.14
N LEU A 45 16.54 -1.36 1.35
CA LEU A 45 17.19 -2.23 2.35
C LEU A 45 16.94 -3.74 2.14
N GLY A 46 16.46 -4.12 0.96
CA GLY A 46 16.12 -5.50 0.58
C GLY A 46 15.10 -6.16 1.51
N LYS A 47 13.85 -5.70 1.46
CA LYS A 47 12.71 -6.35 2.13
C LYS A 47 11.64 -6.70 1.09
N GLU A 48 11.06 -7.88 1.18
CA GLU A 48 9.91 -8.29 0.37
C GLU A 48 8.79 -8.69 1.30
N LEU A 49 7.65 -7.99 1.23
CA LEU A 49 6.55 -8.26 2.14
C LEU A 49 5.73 -9.44 1.61
N TRP A 50 5.31 -10.34 2.50
CA TRP A 50 4.38 -11.43 2.18
C TRP A 50 3.17 -11.40 3.13
N THR A 51 2.07 -12.07 2.78
CA THR A 51 0.90 -12.18 3.66
C THR A 51 0.29 -13.57 3.58
N ALA A 52 -0.24 -14.05 4.71
CA ALA A 52 -1.05 -15.27 4.77
C ALA A 52 -2.50 -15.03 4.28
N SER A 53 -2.90 -13.77 4.06
CA SER A 53 -4.23 -13.42 3.57
C SER A 53 -4.31 -13.54 2.04
N GLU A 54 -4.78 -14.69 1.57
CA GLU A 54 -4.91 -14.98 0.13
C GLU A 54 -6.16 -14.36 -0.52
N ARG A 55 -7.20 -14.08 0.27
CA ARG A 55 -8.47 -13.57 -0.24
C ARG A 55 -8.45 -12.05 -0.36
N GLY A 56 -8.88 -11.54 -1.50
CA GLY A 56 -8.99 -10.10 -1.74
C GLY A 56 -9.45 -9.78 -3.14
N GLU A 57 -10.09 -8.61 -3.29
CA GLU A 57 -10.40 -8.07 -4.61
C GLU A 57 -9.13 -7.69 -5.37
N THR A 58 -9.20 -7.81 -6.70
CA THR A 58 -8.15 -7.29 -7.57
C THR A 58 -8.11 -5.77 -7.51
N VAL A 59 -6.91 -5.20 -7.50
CA VAL A 59 -6.73 -3.74 -7.57
C VAL A 59 -7.33 -3.25 -8.89
N LYS A 60 -8.28 -2.32 -8.81
CA LYS A 60 -8.97 -1.72 -9.95
C LYS A 60 -8.33 -0.38 -10.26
N ILE A 61 -8.18 -0.07 -11.54
CA ILE A 61 -7.73 1.23 -12.03
C ILE A 61 -8.90 1.82 -12.82
N PHE A 62 -9.22 3.08 -12.54
CA PHE A 62 -10.17 3.87 -13.29
C PHE A 62 -9.43 5.09 -13.84
N GLU A 63 -9.53 5.31 -15.14
CA GLU A 63 -8.96 6.46 -15.83
C GLU A 63 -10.11 7.39 -16.18
N ALA A 64 -10.15 8.54 -15.53
CA ALA A 64 -11.15 9.57 -15.79
C ALA A 64 -10.65 10.53 -16.88
N TYR A 65 -11.56 11.04 -17.69
CA TYR A 65 -11.27 12.05 -18.72
C TYR A 65 -10.95 13.42 -18.09
N ASN A 66 -11.55 13.73 -16.94
CA ASN A 66 -11.30 14.97 -16.19
C ASN A 66 -11.55 14.80 -14.68
N ASN A 67 -11.24 15.84 -13.91
CA ASN A 67 -11.36 15.84 -12.45
C ASN A 67 -12.81 15.73 -11.96
N ASP A 68 -13.78 16.25 -12.71
CA ASP A 68 -15.20 16.21 -12.34
C ASP A 68 -15.75 14.77 -12.46
N GLU A 69 -15.32 14.03 -13.49
CA GLU A 69 -15.64 12.62 -13.66
C GLU A 69 -14.96 11.77 -12.57
N GLU A 70 -13.67 12.00 -12.28
CA GLU A 70 -12.97 11.30 -11.20
C GLU A 70 -13.70 11.51 -9.85
N SER A 71 -14.08 12.76 -9.56
CA SER A 71 -14.78 13.12 -8.34
C SER A 71 -16.14 12.42 -8.25
N SER A 72 -16.92 12.42 -9.33
CA SER A 72 -18.23 11.77 -9.40
C SER A 72 -18.10 10.26 -9.20
N PHE A 73 -17.14 9.63 -9.86
CA PHE A 73 -16.85 8.21 -9.72
C PHE A 73 -16.50 7.83 -8.28
N ILE A 74 -15.64 8.60 -7.61
CA ILE A 74 -15.27 8.34 -6.20
C ILE A 74 -16.50 8.45 -5.29
N VAL A 75 -17.31 9.49 -5.44
CA VAL A 75 -18.53 9.69 -4.64
C VAL A 75 -19.50 8.53 -4.81
N ASP A 76 -19.75 8.12 -6.05
CA ASP A 76 -20.65 7.01 -6.35
C ASP A 76 -20.12 5.69 -5.80
N LYS A 77 -18.79 5.49 -5.85
CA LYS A 77 -18.18 4.30 -5.29
C LYS A 77 -18.32 4.23 -3.77
N ILE A 78 -18.16 5.35 -3.07
CA ILE A 78 -18.36 5.44 -1.62
C ILE A 78 -19.82 5.11 -1.29
N LYS A 79 -20.78 5.74 -1.96
CA LYS A 79 -22.22 5.47 -1.75
C LYS A 79 -22.57 4.01 -1.99
N MET A 80 -21.98 3.38 -3.01
CA MET A 80 -22.15 1.95 -3.27
C MET A 80 -21.63 1.11 -2.10
N LEU A 81 -20.41 1.38 -1.62
CA LEU A 81 -19.83 0.66 -0.48
C LEU A 81 -20.63 0.86 0.82
N GLU A 82 -21.17 2.04 1.05
CA GLU A 82 -22.05 2.28 2.20
C GLU A 82 -23.33 1.44 2.13
N ARG A 83 -23.94 1.30 0.95
CA ARG A 83 -25.09 0.41 0.72
C ARG A 83 -24.74 -1.05 0.95
N ASP A 84 -23.52 -1.46 0.61
CA ASP A 84 -23.00 -2.80 0.85
C ASP A 84 -22.60 -3.03 2.33
N GLY A 85 -22.83 -2.06 3.21
CA GLY A 85 -22.64 -2.17 4.66
C GLY A 85 -21.26 -1.75 5.17
N TYR A 86 -20.39 -1.20 4.31
CA TYR A 86 -19.10 -0.66 4.74
C TYR A 86 -19.29 0.68 5.45
N LYS A 87 -18.74 0.82 6.66
CA LYS A 87 -18.82 2.07 7.42
C LYS A 87 -17.85 3.11 6.85
N ASN A 88 -18.36 4.33 6.62
CA ASN A 88 -17.63 5.45 6.02
C ASN A 88 -16.37 5.93 6.80
N ARG A 89 -16.13 5.40 8.01
CA ARG A 89 -14.97 5.74 8.85
C ARG A 89 -13.62 5.18 8.35
N ASN A 90 -13.62 4.30 7.35
CA ASN A 90 -12.40 3.62 6.87
C ASN A 90 -12.04 3.93 5.40
N SER A 91 -12.74 4.85 4.74
CA SER A 91 -12.52 5.18 3.34
C SER A 91 -11.56 6.37 3.22
N TYR A 92 -10.28 6.10 2.93
CA TYR A 92 -9.28 7.13 2.63
C TYR A 92 -8.94 7.10 1.14
N PHE A 93 -9.27 8.17 0.42
CA PHE A 93 -8.81 8.39 -0.96
C PHE A 93 -7.73 9.46 -0.96
N VAL A 94 -6.60 9.15 -1.57
CA VAL A 94 -5.48 10.09 -1.77
C VAL A 94 -5.62 10.62 -3.20
N GLN A 95 -5.99 11.89 -3.35
CA GLN A 95 -5.85 12.61 -4.63
C GLN A 95 -4.36 12.82 -4.90
N LYS A 96 -3.98 12.67 -6.17
CA LYS A 96 -2.63 12.99 -6.66
C LYS A 96 -2.42 14.50 -6.75
#